data_AF-A0A940TE41-F1
#
_entry.id   AF-A0A940TE41-F1
#
_cell.length_a   1.000
_cell.length_b   1.000
_cell.length_c   1.000
_cell.angle_alpha   90.00
_cell.angle_beta   90.00
_cell.angle_gamma   90.00
#
_symmetry.space_group_name_H-M   'P 1'
#
loop_
_entity.id
_entity.type
_entity.pdbx_description
1 polymer ?
#
loop_
_entity_poly.entity_id
_entity_poly.type
_entity_poly.pdbx_seq_one_letter_code
_entity_poly.pdbx_strand_id
1 'polypeptide(L)'
;MFAYIETDSFLHRRNPMIKLAVIAFMTILVCLSYFPVFPILTFLLAFGTIWLAGNIPLDNLLRRLLLFLFVSFFFMLSMLLLRGFDPEEGIVLTFGFLQWTEKDLVHSITLGFRILALVTLSMGFVLTTRPRDLVLSLILQCKVGVIHGYATMATYRFLPELQTQVDAVHLAQEIRGIPWNKGIISRFTSPFRVALPLFCLAARRGERIACAMESRGLGRENPRSFYKKTTIDRTDWLFLLAAVVVYSLLTLLLVKMDLFNFSVASIQ
;
A
#
# COMPACT_ATOMS: atom_id res chain seq x y z
N MET A 1 -7.54 -5.12 10.68
CA MET A 1 -6.99 -6.02 9.64
C MET A 1 -5.56 -5.63 9.23
N PHE A 2 -5.19 -4.36 9.03
CA PHE A 2 -3.80 -3.91 8.76
C PHE A 2 -3.19 -3.13 9.93
N ALA A 3 -3.08 -3.79 11.09
CA ALA A 3 -2.34 -3.20 12.20
C ALA A 3 -0.85 -3.47 12.00
N TYR A 4 -0.03 -2.43 12.15
CA TYR A 4 1.40 -2.54 12.35
C TYR A 4 1.68 -3.56 13.46
N ILE A 5 2.59 -4.49 13.22
CA ILE A 5 2.98 -5.48 14.23
C ILE A 5 4.21 -4.91 14.93
N GLU A 6 4.13 -4.74 16.25
CA GLU A 6 5.27 -4.31 17.05
C GLU A 6 6.26 -5.47 17.17
N THR A 7 7.17 -5.59 16.20
CA THR A 7 8.26 -6.57 16.23
C THR A 7 9.59 -5.85 16.05
N ASP A 8 10.59 -6.23 16.85
CA ASP A 8 11.94 -5.67 16.73
C ASP A 8 12.74 -6.49 15.71
N SER A 9 12.59 -6.16 14.43
CA SER A 9 13.31 -6.83 13.33
C SER A 9 14.14 -5.86 12.50
N PHE A 10 15.12 -6.38 11.74
CA PHE A 10 16.00 -5.58 10.88
C PHE A 10 15.21 -4.63 9.98
N LEU A 11 14.14 -5.13 9.36
CA LEU A 11 13.29 -4.29 8.50
C LEU A 11 12.58 -3.22 9.31
N HIS A 12 12.12 -3.47 10.54
CA HIS A 12 11.42 -2.47 11.36
C HIS A 12 12.31 -1.29 11.79
N ARG A 13 13.63 -1.51 11.93
CA ARG A 13 14.59 -0.48 12.34
C ARG A 13 15.01 0.47 11.22
N ARG A 14 14.82 0.09 9.95
CA ARG A 14 15.22 0.87 8.78
C ARG A 14 14.39 2.14 8.63
N ASN A 15 15.01 3.19 8.09
CA ASN A 15 14.34 4.47 7.89
C ASN A 15 13.09 4.34 6.97
N PRO A 16 11.90 4.83 7.39
CA PRO A 16 10.66 4.73 6.61
C PRO A 16 10.74 5.31 5.20
N MET A 17 11.44 6.43 5.02
CA MET A 17 11.55 7.09 3.72
C MET A 17 12.38 6.25 2.74
N ILE A 18 13.47 5.64 3.22
CA ILE A 18 14.31 4.77 2.38
C ILE A 18 13.56 3.51 1.96
N LYS A 19 12.78 2.91 2.86
CA LYS A 19 11.88 1.81 2.49
C LYS A 19 10.88 2.24 1.42
N LEU A 20 10.27 3.42 1.58
CA LEU A 20 9.31 3.96 0.62
C LEU A 20 9.98 4.17 -0.74
N ALA A 21 11.18 4.74 -0.78
CA ALA A 21 11.95 4.94 -2.01
C ALA A 21 12.28 3.60 -2.70
N VAL A 22 12.73 2.60 -1.94
CA VAL A 22 13.00 1.24 -2.45
C VAL A 22 11.73 0.63 -3.03
N ILE A 23 10.61 0.67 -2.31
CA ILE A 23 9.34 0.07 -2.75
C ILE A 23 8.77 0.80 -3.96
N ALA A 24 8.88 2.13 -4.01
CA ALA A 24 8.47 2.93 -5.17
C ALA A 24 9.31 2.56 -6.40
N PHE A 25 10.64 2.44 -6.24
CA PHE A 25 11.54 2.00 -7.31
C PHE A 25 11.17 0.59 -7.81
N MET A 26 10.94 -0.37 -6.91
CA MET A 26 10.53 -1.73 -7.30
C MET A 26 9.17 -1.75 -7.99
N THR A 27 8.22 -0.94 -7.51
CA THR A 27 6.88 -0.83 -8.09
C THR A 27 6.95 -0.32 -9.54
N ILE A 28 7.75 0.72 -9.78
CA ILE A 28 7.94 1.28 -11.12
C ILE A 28 8.53 0.22 -12.07
N LEU A 29 9.57 -0.51 -11.65
CA LEU A 29 10.17 -1.57 -12.46
C LEU A 29 9.20 -2.71 -12.77
N VAL A 30 8.41 -3.14 -11.77
CA VAL A 30 7.40 -4.20 -11.93
C VAL A 30 6.29 -3.79 -12.89
N CYS A 31 5.89 -2.52 -12.87
CA CYS A 31 4.91 -1.97 -13.81
C CYS A 31 5.42 -1.91 -15.25
N LEU A 32 6.72 -1.62 -15.45
CA LEU A 32 7.33 -1.53 -16.78
C LEU A 32 7.60 -2.90 -17.44
N SER A 33 7.61 -3.99 -16.65
CA SER A 33 7.93 -5.33 -17.14
C SER A 33 6.83 -5.94 -18.00
N TYR A 34 7.18 -6.42 -19.20
CA TYR A 34 6.26 -7.15 -20.08
C TYR A 34 6.15 -8.65 -19.76
N PHE A 35 7.26 -9.28 -19.36
CA PHE A 35 7.32 -10.73 -19.14
C PHE A 35 6.94 -11.14 -17.71
N PRO A 36 6.40 -12.37 -17.50
CA PRO A 36 5.89 -12.83 -16.21
C PRO A 36 7.00 -13.12 -15.20
N VAL A 37 8.21 -13.39 -15.68
CA VAL A 37 9.35 -13.81 -14.82
C VAL A 37 9.70 -12.73 -13.80
N PHE A 38 9.69 -11.45 -14.19
CA PHE A 38 10.09 -10.35 -13.31
C PHE A 38 9.10 -10.09 -12.16
N PRO A 39 7.76 -10.01 -12.39
CA PRO A 39 6.79 -9.97 -11.30
C PRO A 39 6.85 -11.19 -10.37
N ILE A 40 7.01 -12.40 -10.92
CA ILE A 40 7.12 -13.63 -10.11
C ILE A 40 8.33 -13.56 -9.18
N LEU A 41 9.50 -13.22 -9.73
CA LEU A 41 10.72 -13.15 -8.93
C LEU A 41 10.66 -12.01 -7.89
N THR A 42 10.06 -10.87 -8.25
CA THR A 42 9.82 -9.78 -7.30
C THR A 42 8.90 -10.20 -6.17
N PHE A 43 7.82 -10.94 -6.48
CA PHE A 43 6.92 -11.49 -5.48
C PHE A 43 7.68 -12.44 -4.51
N LEU A 44 8.48 -13.36 -5.03
CA LEU A 44 9.27 -14.30 -4.21
C LEU A 44 10.30 -13.59 -3.34
N LEU A 45 11.03 -12.62 -3.90
CA LEU A 45 12.02 -11.82 -3.16
C LEU A 45 11.33 -10.99 -2.08
N ALA A 46 10.24 -10.28 -2.41
CA ALA A 46 9.50 -9.48 -1.44
C ALA A 46 8.96 -10.35 -0.30
N PHE A 47 8.35 -11.50 -0.62
CA PHE A 47 7.87 -12.46 0.37
C PHE A 47 9.01 -12.96 1.27
N GLY A 48 10.14 -13.36 0.68
CA GLY A 48 11.33 -13.81 1.41
C GLY A 48 11.92 -12.74 2.32
N THR A 49 12.02 -11.49 1.86
CA THR A 49 12.52 -10.39 2.69
C THR A 49 11.60 -10.07 3.86
N ILE A 50 10.28 -10.11 3.67
CA ILE A 50 9.31 -9.89 4.75
C ILE A 50 9.39 -11.01 5.78
N TRP A 51 9.52 -12.26 5.33
CA TRP A 51 9.65 -13.41 6.22
C TRP A 51 10.96 -13.38 7.02
N LEU A 52 12.10 -13.28 6.35
CA LEU A 52 13.42 -13.33 6.99
C LEU A 52 13.76 -12.05 7.75
N ALA A 53 13.63 -10.89 7.09
CA ALA A 53 14.04 -9.60 7.66
C ALA A 53 12.92 -8.90 8.45
N GLY A 54 11.66 -9.30 8.27
CA GLY A 54 10.53 -8.82 9.07
C GLY A 54 10.27 -9.64 10.33
N ASN A 55 10.74 -10.90 10.39
CA ASN A 55 10.48 -11.87 11.45
C ASN A 55 8.97 -12.00 11.78
N ILE A 56 8.15 -12.00 10.73
CA ILE A 56 6.69 -12.09 10.83
C ILE A 56 6.30 -13.56 10.70
N PRO A 57 5.43 -14.11 11.58
CA PRO A 57 5.04 -15.51 11.52
C PRO A 57 4.37 -15.83 10.18
N LEU A 58 4.77 -16.96 9.59
CA LEU A 58 4.39 -17.37 8.23
C LEU A 58 2.86 -17.46 8.08
N ASP A 59 2.16 -17.97 9.11
CA ASP A 59 0.70 -18.11 9.12
C ASP A 59 -0.02 -16.76 8.97
N ASN A 60 0.50 -15.71 9.62
CA ASN A 60 -0.08 -14.37 9.50
C ASN A 60 0.18 -13.78 8.11
N LEU A 61 1.35 -14.03 7.53
CA LEU A 61 1.69 -13.58 6.19
C LEU A 61 0.82 -14.29 5.15
N LEU A 62 0.70 -15.62 5.20
CA LEU A 62 -0.14 -16.39 4.28
C LEU A 62 -1.61 -16.06 4.43
N ARG A 63 -2.17 -15.96 5.65
CA ARG A 63 -3.59 -15.64 5.84
C ARG A 63 -3.96 -14.30 5.22
N ARG A 64 -3.07 -13.31 5.31
CA ARG A 64 -3.27 -11.98 4.71
C ARG A 64 -3.09 -12.02 3.20
N LEU A 65 -2.10 -12.77 2.71
CA LEU A 65 -1.85 -12.93 1.29
C LEU A 65 -2.93 -13.76 0.59
N LEU A 66 -3.59 -14.70 1.28
CA LEU A 66 -4.61 -15.59 0.72
C LEU A 66 -5.76 -14.82 0.07
N LEU A 67 -6.24 -13.75 0.72
CA LEU A 67 -7.25 -12.86 0.14
C LEU A 67 -6.79 -12.29 -1.20
N PHE A 68 -5.55 -11.83 -1.27
CA PHE A 68 -4.99 -11.23 -2.49
C PHE A 68 -4.62 -12.26 -3.54
N LEU A 69 -4.27 -13.49 -3.13
CA LEU A 69 -4.08 -14.63 -4.02
C LEU A 69 -5.39 -14.97 -4.71
N PHE A 70 -6.49 -15.01 -3.96
CA PHE A 70 -7.82 -15.23 -4.52
C PHE A 70 -8.22 -14.11 -5.51
N VAL A 71 -8.00 -12.84 -5.13
CA VAL A 71 -8.27 -11.69 -6.02
C VAL A 71 -7.42 -11.75 -7.28
N SER A 72 -6.12 -12.02 -7.16
CA SER A 72 -5.21 -12.15 -8.30
C SER A 72 -5.60 -13.30 -9.21
N PHE A 73 -5.99 -14.44 -8.65
CA PHE A 73 -6.42 -15.59 -9.41
C PHE A 73 -7.70 -15.29 -10.19
N PHE A 74 -8.69 -14.66 -9.54
CA PHE A 74 -9.93 -14.27 -10.22
C PHE A 74 -9.69 -13.22 -11.30
N PHE A 75 -8.76 -12.29 -11.08
CA PHE A 75 -8.37 -11.30 -12.09
C PHE A 75 -7.70 -11.95 -13.31
N MET A 76 -6.79 -12.90 -13.07
CA MET A 76 -6.15 -13.69 -14.14
C MET A 76 -7.18 -14.49 -14.94
N LEU A 77 -8.12 -15.15 -14.25
CA LEU A 77 -9.21 -15.89 -14.89
C LEU A 77 -10.12 -14.96 -15.70
N SER A 78 -10.51 -13.82 -15.14
CA SER A 78 -11.33 -12.82 -15.84
C SER A 78 -10.64 -12.33 -17.11
N MET A 79 -9.32 -12.10 -17.06
CA MET A 79 -8.56 -11.64 -18.22
C MET A 79 -8.45 -12.71 -19.30
N LEU A 80 -8.19 -13.96 -18.92
CA LEU A 80 -8.18 -15.10 -19.83
C LEU A 80 -9.53 -15.28 -20.52
N LEU A 81 -10.63 -15.06 -19.80
CA LEU A 81 -11.98 -15.11 -20.39
C LEU A 81 -12.19 -13.97 -21.38
N LEU A 82 -11.88 -12.72 -21.00
CA LEU A 82 -12.03 -11.54 -21.87
C LEU A 82 -11.25 -11.69 -23.18
N ARG A 83 -9.99 -12.10 -23.12
CA ARG A 83 -9.15 -12.30 -24.31
C ARG A 83 -9.51 -13.54 -25.12
N GLY A 84 -10.14 -14.53 -24.50
CA GLY A 84 -10.60 -15.72 -25.21
C GLY A 84 -11.78 -15.48 -26.15
N PHE A 85 -12.47 -14.33 -26.05
CA PHE A 85 -13.58 -13.96 -26.94
C PHE A 85 -13.13 -13.28 -28.24
N ASP A 86 -11.91 -12.75 -28.29
CA ASP A 86 -11.35 -12.05 -29.45
C ASP A 86 -10.29 -12.95 -30.13
N PRO A 87 -10.65 -13.71 -31.18
CA PRO A 87 -9.70 -14.60 -31.85
C PRO A 87 -8.67 -13.80 -32.66
N GLU A 88 -7.40 -13.89 -32.26
CA GLU A 88 -6.25 -13.39 -33.02
C GLU A 88 -5.56 -14.51 -33.84
N GLU A 89 -4.74 -14.13 -34.83
CA GLU A 89 -3.93 -15.06 -35.61
C GLU A 89 -2.79 -15.66 -34.74
N GLY A 90 -2.73 -16.99 -34.62
CA GLY A 90 -1.70 -17.70 -33.84
C GLY A 90 -2.24 -18.53 -32.66
N ILE A 91 -3.38 -19.21 -32.86
CA ILE A 91 -4.08 -19.97 -31.84
C ILE A 91 -3.25 -21.18 -31.38
N VAL A 92 -2.96 -21.25 -30.08
CA VAL A 92 -2.19 -22.37 -29.48
C VAL A 92 -3.11 -23.31 -28.68
N LEU A 93 -4.19 -22.79 -28.10
CA LEU A 93 -5.07 -23.58 -27.24
C LEU A 93 -6.53 -23.19 -27.46
N THR A 94 -7.37 -24.18 -27.77
CA THR A 94 -8.81 -24.00 -27.97
C THR A 94 -9.58 -24.78 -26.92
N PHE A 95 -10.51 -24.12 -26.24
CA PHE A 95 -11.43 -24.76 -25.31
C PHE A 95 -12.86 -24.27 -25.59
N GLY A 96 -13.59 -25.02 -26.43
CA GLY A 96 -14.91 -24.63 -26.89
C GLY A 96 -14.88 -23.35 -27.74
N PHE A 97 -15.61 -22.31 -27.31
CA PHE A 97 -15.65 -21.00 -27.97
C PHE A 97 -14.47 -20.08 -27.61
N LEU A 98 -13.63 -20.49 -26.65
CA LEU A 98 -12.48 -19.71 -26.19
C LEU A 98 -11.24 -20.14 -26.97
N GLN A 99 -10.55 -19.18 -27.58
CA GLN A 99 -9.30 -19.38 -28.27
C GLN A 99 -8.22 -18.52 -27.62
N TRP A 100 -7.07 -19.11 -27.30
CA TRP A 100 -5.98 -18.39 -26.64
C TRP A 100 -4.68 -18.46 -27.43
N THR A 101 -4.03 -17.31 -27.56
CA THR A 101 -2.68 -17.18 -28.09
C THR A 101 -1.67 -17.38 -26.94
N GLU A 102 -0.45 -17.83 -27.26
CA GLU A 102 0.64 -17.90 -26.27
C GLU A 102 0.87 -16.55 -25.57
N LYS A 103 0.80 -15.46 -26.35
CA LYS A 103 0.91 -14.07 -25.86
C LYS A 103 -0.17 -13.73 -24.82
N ASP A 104 -1.38 -14.25 -24.99
CA ASP A 104 -2.49 -13.98 -24.08
C ASP A 104 -2.36 -14.68 -22.74
N LEU A 105 -1.86 -15.92 -22.79
CA LEU A 105 -1.56 -16.68 -21.58
C LEU A 105 -0.43 -16.01 -20.79
N VAL A 106 0.67 -15.67 -21.47
CA VAL A 106 1.82 -14.98 -20.87
C VAL A 106 1.40 -13.66 -20.25
N HIS A 107 0.58 -12.86 -20.94
CA HIS A 107 0.16 -11.56 -20.45
C HIS A 107 -0.80 -11.65 -19.25
N SER A 108 -1.75 -12.57 -19.29
CA SER A 108 -2.71 -12.80 -18.19
C SER A 108 -1.99 -13.25 -16.92
N ILE A 109 -1.04 -14.18 -17.05
CA ILE A 109 -0.18 -14.64 -15.95
C ILE A 109 0.67 -13.49 -15.42
N THR A 110 1.29 -12.71 -16.31
CA THR A 110 2.11 -11.55 -15.94
C THR A 110 1.32 -10.56 -15.09
N LEU A 111 0.10 -10.23 -15.49
CA LEU A 111 -0.75 -9.28 -14.77
C LEU A 111 -1.19 -9.81 -13.41
N GLY A 112 -1.53 -11.10 -13.30
CA GLY A 112 -1.82 -11.72 -12.01
C GLY A 112 -0.63 -11.60 -11.05
N PHE A 113 0.55 -12.06 -11.47
CA PHE A 113 1.75 -11.94 -10.64
C PHE A 113 2.18 -10.49 -10.38
N ARG A 114 1.88 -9.55 -11.28
CA ARG A 114 2.10 -8.11 -11.05
C ARG A 114 1.30 -7.64 -9.85
N ILE A 115 0.03 -8.01 -9.75
CA ILE A 115 -0.82 -7.67 -8.60
C ILE A 115 -0.23 -8.27 -7.31
N LEU A 116 0.15 -9.56 -7.33
CA LEU A 116 0.75 -10.22 -6.18
C LEU A 116 2.04 -9.55 -5.70
N ALA A 117 2.93 -9.20 -6.64
CA ALA A 117 4.18 -8.51 -6.35
C ALA A 117 3.92 -7.15 -5.68
N LEU A 118 3.02 -6.33 -6.25
CA LEU A 118 2.69 -5.00 -5.73
C LEU A 118 2.03 -5.06 -4.34
N VAL A 119 1.10 -5.99 -4.15
CA VAL A 119 0.46 -6.22 -2.86
C VAL A 119 1.49 -6.63 -1.82
N THR A 120 2.40 -7.55 -2.15
CA THR A 120 3.39 -8.06 -1.19
C THR A 120 4.38 -6.97 -0.80
N LEU A 121 4.85 -6.16 -1.75
CA LEU A 121 5.68 -4.98 -1.49
C LEU A 121 4.96 -3.99 -0.56
N SER A 122 3.72 -3.62 -0.88
CA SER A 122 2.90 -2.70 -0.08
C SER A 122 2.63 -3.24 1.32
N MET A 123 2.32 -4.53 1.42
CA MET A 123 2.08 -5.21 2.68
C MET A 123 3.34 -5.21 3.58
N GLY A 124 4.52 -5.45 3.00
CA GLY A 124 5.79 -5.33 3.72
C GLY A 124 6.02 -3.93 4.29
N PHE A 125 5.65 -2.89 3.54
CA PHE A 125 5.72 -1.51 4.03
C PHE A 125 4.78 -1.27 5.21
N VAL A 126 3.50 -1.61 5.04
CA VAL A 126 2.43 -1.34 6.02
C VAL A 126 2.67 -2.10 7.32
N LEU A 127 3.14 -3.35 7.23
CA LEU A 127 3.42 -4.15 8.42
C LEU A 127 4.65 -3.66 9.20
N THR A 128 5.67 -3.14 8.50
CA THR A 128 6.96 -2.80 9.13
C THR A 128 7.17 -1.31 9.41
N THR A 129 6.22 -0.45 9.05
CA THR A 129 6.38 1.01 9.15
C THR A 129 5.24 1.65 9.94
N ARG A 130 5.59 2.35 11.03
CA ARG A 130 4.61 3.14 11.80
C ARG A 130 4.27 4.42 11.03
N PRO A 131 2.98 4.79 10.87
CA PRO A 131 2.60 6.01 10.16
C PRO A 131 3.22 7.29 10.74
N ARG A 132 3.37 7.37 12.06
CA ARG A 132 4.02 8.50 12.74
C ARG A 132 5.49 8.66 12.33
N ASP A 133 6.22 7.56 12.22
CA ASP A 133 7.64 7.56 11.87
C ASP A 133 7.83 7.92 10.39
N LEU A 134 6.90 7.50 9.53
CA LEU A 134 6.84 7.93 8.14
C LEU A 134 6.68 9.45 8.04
N VAL A 135 5.68 10.04 8.70
CA VAL A 135 5.46 11.49 8.67
C VAL A 135 6.69 12.25 9.20
N LEU A 136 7.32 11.76 10.28
CA LEU A 136 8.54 12.36 10.81
C LEU A 136 9.69 12.33 9.79
N SER A 137 9.88 11.21 9.08
CA SER A 137 10.88 11.12 8.01
C SER A 137 10.60 12.08 6.85
N LEU A 138 9.33 12.30 6.48
CA LEU A 138 8.96 13.29 5.46
C LEU A 138 9.32 14.73 5.89
N ILE A 139 9.09 15.08 7.16
CA ILE A 139 9.46 16.41 7.68
C ILE A 139 10.98 16.59 7.66
N LEU A 140 11.74 15.61 8.18
CA LEU A 140 13.18 15.77 8.37
C LEU A 140 13.98 15.63 7.06
N GLN A 141 13.56 14.77 6.13
CA GLN A 141 14.35 14.41 4.95
C GLN A 141 13.80 15.04 3.68
N CYS A 142 12.48 15.00 3.47
CA CYS A 142 11.84 15.65 2.33
C CYS A 142 11.55 17.14 2.58
N LYS A 143 11.91 17.67 3.76
CA LYS A 143 11.68 19.06 4.18
C LYS A 143 10.22 19.49 4.03
N VAL A 144 9.28 18.57 4.24
CA VAL A 144 7.85 18.89 4.27
C VAL A 144 7.59 19.89 5.39
N GLY A 145 6.78 20.91 5.11
CA GLY A 145 6.43 21.93 6.08
C GLY A 145 5.97 21.33 7.41
N VAL A 146 6.58 21.78 8.50
CA VAL A 146 6.34 21.25 9.86
C VAL A 146 4.85 21.30 10.22
N ILE A 147 4.14 22.35 9.77
CA ILE A 147 2.69 22.52 9.96
C ILE A 147 1.93 21.34 9.35
N HIS A 148 2.21 20.99 8.09
CA HIS A 148 1.54 19.89 7.39
C HIS A 148 1.85 18.55 8.07
N GLY A 149 3.11 18.30 8.44
CA GLY A 149 3.49 17.05 9.08
C GLY A 149 2.83 16.85 10.45
N TYR A 150 2.82 17.87 11.31
CA TYR A 150 2.14 17.77 12.61
C TYR A 150 0.61 17.68 12.46
N ALA A 151 0.02 18.35 11.46
CA ALA A 151 -1.40 18.18 11.15
C ALA A 151 -1.71 16.72 10.78
N THR A 152 -0.92 16.09 9.89
CA THR A 152 -1.09 14.67 9.54
C THR A 152 -0.94 13.76 10.75
N MET A 153 0.04 14.00 11.63
CA MET A 153 0.20 13.21 12.86
C MET A 153 -1.00 13.37 13.80
N ALA A 154 -1.54 14.58 13.93
CA ALA A 154 -2.72 14.86 14.74
C ALA A 154 -3.95 14.14 14.18
N THR A 155 -4.16 14.19 12.86
CA THR A 155 -5.24 13.45 12.17
C THR A 155 -5.13 11.95 12.41
N TYR A 156 -3.93 11.37 12.26
CA TYR A 156 -3.72 9.93 12.51
C TYR A 156 -4.02 9.53 13.95
N ARG A 157 -3.67 10.39 14.91
CA ARG A 157 -3.99 10.16 16.33
C ARG A 157 -5.47 10.34 16.63
N PHE A 158 -6.16 11.19 15.89
CA PHE A 158 -7.60 11.43 16.03
C PHE A 158 -8.44 10.32 15.40
N LEU A 159 -7.90 9.53 14.46
CA LEU A 159 -8.65 8.48 13.76
C LEU A 159 -9.28 7.42 14.69
N PRO A 160 -8.59 6.87 15.71
CA PRO A 160 -9.21 5.96 16.66
C PRO A 160 -10.26 6.64 17.54
N GLU A 161 -10.03 7.89 17.94
CA GLU A 161 -11.01 8.68 18.70
C GLU A 161 -12.27 8.89 17.86
N LEU A 162 -12.14 9.22 16.57
CA LEU A 162 -13.27 9.34 15.65
C LEU A 162 -14.10 8.07 15.54
N GLN A 163 -13.48 6.89 15.54
CA GLN A 163 -14.21 5.61 15.52
C GLN A 163 -15.11 5.48 16.76
N THR A 164 -14.59 5.79 17.95
CA THR A 164 -15.41 5.78 19.16
C THR A 164 -16.55 6.80 19.14
N GLN A 165 -16.35 7.95 18.47
CA GLN A 165 -17.40 8.96 18.30
C GLN A 165 -18.47 8.49 17.32
N VAL A 166 -18.10 7.77 16.26
CA VAL A 166 -19.05 7.13 15.33
C VAL A 166 -19.96 6.19 16.11
N ASP A 167 -19.39 5.33 16.96
CA ASP A 167 -20.15 4.37 17.77
C ASP A 167 -21.07 5.07 18.77
N ALA A 168 -20.59 6.14 19.43
CA ALA A 168 -21.40 6.92 20.36
C ALA A 168 -22.58 7.63 19.66
N VAL A 169 -22.36 8.22 18.49
CA VAL A 169 -23.43 8.85 17.70
C VAL A 169 -24.41 7.78 17.22
N HIS A 170 -23.93 6.62 16.79
CA HIS A 170 -24.78 5.50 16.39
C HIS A 170 -25.72 5.07 17.53
N LEU A 171 -25.17 4.82 18.72
CA LEU A 171 -25.95 4.46 19.92
C LEU A 171 -26.97 5.55 20.30
N ALA A 172 -26.59 6.82 20.20
CA ALA A 172 -27.50 7.93 20.50
C ALA A 172 -28.69 8.02 19.52
N GLN A 173 -28.49 7.69 18.24
CA GLN A 173 -29.58 7.63 17.25
C GLN A 173 -30.50 6.44 17.52
N GLU A 174 -29.94 5.30 17.93
CA GLU A 174 -30.70 4.10 18.30
C GLU A 174 -31.62 4.35 19.51
N ILE A 175 -31.12 5.03 20.55
CA ILE A 175 -31.93 5.45 21.72
C ILE A 175 -33.08 6.38 21.30
N ARG A 176 -32.88 7.23 20.27
CA ARG A 176 -33.92 8.10 19.71
C ARG A 176 -34.95 7.34 18.86
N GLY A 177 -34.88 6.01 18.83
CA GLY A 177 -35.80 5.16 18.09
C GLY A 177 -35.62 5.23 16.57
N ILE A 178 -34.48 5.76 16.09
CA ILE A 178 -34.23 5.90 14.66
C ILE A 178 -33.80 4.53 14.12
N PRO A 179 -34.61 3.90 13.25
CA PRO A 179 -34.35 2.54 12.84
C PRO A 179 -33.14 2.49 11.89
N TRP A 180 -32.05 1.89 12.37
CA TRP A 180 -30.88 1.62 11.57
C TRP A 180 -31.14 0.41 10.67
N ASN A 181 -30.85 0.53 9.37
CA ASN A 181 -30.89 -0.59 8.41
C ASN A 181 -32.27 -1.27 8.23
N LYS A 182 -33.39 -0.63 8.63
CA LYS A 182 -34.74 -1.12 8.30
C LYS A 182 -35.14 -0.62 6.91
N GLY A 183 -34.92 -1.47 5.91
CA GLY A 183 -35.28 -1.19 4.51
C GLY A 183 -34.20 -0.44 3.72
N ILE A 184 -34.34 -0.44 2.40
CA ILE A 184 -33.34 0.06 1.45
C ILE A 184 -33.10 1.57 1.64
N ILE A 185 -34.17 2.35 1.84
CA ILE A 185 -34.10 3.81 2.04
C ILE A 185 -33.38 4.18 3.35
N SER A 186 -33.64 3.43 4.44
CA SER A 186 -32.91 3.64 5.70
C SER A 186 -31.41 3.37 5.52
N ARG A 187 -31.04 2.34 4.75
CA ARG A 187 -29.64 1.98 4.54
C ARG A 187 -28.85 3.08 3.82
N PHE A 188 -29.47 3.80 2.88
CA PHE A 188 -28.84 4.94 2.21
C PHE A 188 -28.86 6.21 3.06
N THR A 189 -29.90 6.46 3.85
CA THR A 189 -30.04 7.71 4.61
C THR A 189 -29.37 7.68 6.00
N SER A 190 -29.15 6.50 6.58
CA SER A 190 -28.56 6.35 7.93
C SER A 190 -27.13 6.89 8.03
N PRO A 191 -26.21 6.62 7.07
CA PRO A 191 -24.86 7.18 7.11
C PRO A 191 -24.84 8.71 7.11
N PHE A 192 -25.72 9.36 6.34
CA PHE A 192 -25.80 10.82 6.29
C PHE A 192 -26.22 11.44 7.62
N ARG A 193 -27.08 10.76 8.40
CA ARG A 193 -27.52 11.23 9.73
C ARG A 193 -26.40 11.23 10.77
N VAL A 194 -25.42 10.34 10.63
CA VAL A 194 -24.25 10.26 11.50
C VAL A 194 -23.12 11.17 10.99
N ALA A 195 -23.00 11.34 9.68
CA ALA A 195 -21.99 12.18 9.06
C ALA A 195 -22.06 13.64 9.51
N LEU A 196 -23.25 14.26 9.53
CA LEU A 196 -23.38 15.68 9.88
C LEU A 196 -22.97 16.00 11.34
N PRO A 197 -23.46 15.28 12.37
CA PRO A 197 -22.98 15.44 13.75
C PRO A 197 -21.48 15.20 13.89
N LEU A 198 -20.95 14.15 13.24
CA LEU A 198 -19.52 13.84 13.27
C LEU A 198 -18.68 14.93 12.61
N PHE A 199 -19.15 15.50 11.51
CA PHE A 199 -18.47 16.61 10.84
C PHE A 199 -18.38 17.83 11.76
N CYS A 200 -19.48 18.20 12.41
CA CYS A 200 -19.50 19.31 13.38
C CYS A 200 -18.54 19.04 14.56
N LEU A 201 -18.50 17.80 15.06
CA LEU A 201 -17.59 17.40 16.14
C LEU A 201 -16.12 17.47 15.69
N ALA A 202 -15.81 16.94 14.50
CA ALA A 202 -14.48 16.95 13.91
C ALA A 202 -14.00 18.39 13.65
N ALA A 203 -14.86 19.28 13.16
CA ALA A 203 -14.56 20.69 12.94
C ALA A 203 -14.19 21.40 14.25
N ARG A 204 -15.04 21.30 15.28
CA ARG A 204 -14.76 21.86 16.62
C ARG A 204 -13.49 21.29 17.24
N ARG A 205 -13.22 20.00 17.04
CA ARG A 205 -12.01 19.35 17.53
C ARG A 205 -10.77 19.85 16.79
N GLY A 206 -10.85 20.02 15.47
CA GLY A 206 -9.79 20.58 14.64
C GLY A 206 -9.42 22.00 15.09
N GLU A 207 -10.41 22.86 15.33
CA GLU A 207 -10.20 24.21 15.85
C GLU A 207 -9.49 24.23 17.20
N ARG A 208 -9.92 23.37 18.15
CA ARG A 208 -9.25 23.23 19.45
C ARG A 208 -7.81 22.76 19.32
N ILE A 209 -7.54 21.81 18.42
CA ILE A 209 -6.19 21.31 18.16
C ILE A 209 -5.33 22.41 17.53
N ALA A 210 -5.86 23.16 16.56
CA ALA A 210 -5.17 24.28 15.93
C ALA A 210 -4.80 25.36 16.94
N CYS A 211 -5.74 25.81 17.77
CA CYS A 211 -5.48 26.79 18.83
C CYS A 211 -4.44 26.28 19.86
N ALA A 212 -4.51 25.00 20.23
CA ALA A 212 -3.50 24.38 21.10
C ALA A 212 -2.11 24.28 20.45
N MET A 213 -2.05 24.13 19.12
CA MET A 213 -0.79 24.10 18.38
C MET A 213 -0.19 25.50 18.23
N GLU A 214 -1.02 26.50 17.91
CA GLU A 214 -0.63 27.91 17.79
C GLU A 214 -0.15 28.49 19.13
N SER A 215 -0.83 28.18 20.24
CA SER A 215 -0.39 28.59 21.60
C SER A 215 0.95 27.97 21.99
N ARG A 216 1.29 26.78 21.46
CA ARG A 216 2.63 26.17 21.58
C ARG A 216 3.63 26.69 20.55
N GLY A 217 3.25 27.75 19.82
CA GLY A 217 4.06 28.43 18.84
C GLY A 217 4.25 27.66 17.54
N LEU A 218 3.43 26.65 17.21
CA LEU A 218 3.45 26.00 15.88
C LEU A 218 3.19 27.07 14.80
N GLY A 219 4.02 27.09 13.76
CA GLY A 219 3.97 28.12 12.71
C GLY A 219 5.05 29.20 12.81
N ARG A 220 5.78 29.29 13.93
CA ARG A 220 7.00 30.13 14.00
C ARG A 220 8.15 29.51 13.20
N GLU A 221 8.91 30.35 12.50
CA GLU A 221 10.10 30.00 11.68
C GLU A 221 11.34 29.59 12.49
N ASN A 222 11.28 29.68 13.82
CA ASN A 222 12.40 29.31 14.68
C ASN A 222 12.81 27.83 14.49
N PRO A 223 14.13 27.53 14.56
CA PRO A 223 14.61 26.15 14.48
C PRO A 223 13.99 25.31 15.60
N ARG A 224 13.38 24.18 15.22
CA ARG A 224 12.72 23.27 16.17
C ARG A 224 13.59 22.08 16.52
N SER A 225 13.53 21.69 17.79
CA SER A 225 14.02 20.39 18.26
C SER A 225 12.94 19.32 18.12
N PHE A 226 13.32 18.13 17.64
CA PHE A 226 12.45 16.97 17.57
C PHE A 226 12.83 15.97 18.67
N TYR A 227 11.83 15.49 19.43
CA TYR A 227 12.03 14.50 20.49
C TYR A 227 12.51 13.15 19.95
N LYS A 228 11.82 12.63 18.93
CA LYS A 228 12.28 11.49 18.13
C LYS A 228 12.87 12.02 16.84
N LYS A 229 14.05 11.55 16.45
CA LYS A 229 14.71 11.90 15.17
C LYS A 229 14.82 10.64 14.32
N THR A 230 14.34 10.72 13.08
CA THR A 230 14.54 9.67 12.07
C THR A 230 15.76 10.03 11.23
N THR A 231 16.95 9.73 11.76
CA THR A 231 18.20 9.89 11.01
C THR A 231 18.33 8.78 9.97
N ILE A 232 18.92 9.11 8.83
CA ILE A 232 19.35 8.11 7.86
C ILE A 232 20.72 7.62 8.33
N ASP A 233 20.81 6.35 8.70
CA ASP A 233 22.07 5.73 9.09
C ASP A 233 22.78 5.12 7.88
N ARG A 234 24.09 4.85 8.01
CA ARG A 234 24.89 4.17 6.96
C ARG A 234 24.28 2.83 6.57
N THR A 235 23.70 2.15 7.54
CA THR A 235 23.04 0.87 7.33
C THR A 235 21.75 0.99 6.50
N ASP A 236 21.10 2.16 6.47
CA ASP A 236 19.96 2.42 5.59
C ASP A 236 20.40 2.68 4.14
N TRP A 237 21.52 3.40 3.95
CA TRP A 237 22.13 3.57 2.63
C TRP A 237 22.60 2.25 2.03
N LEU A 238 23.19 1.37 2.85
CA LEU A 238 23.58 0.03 2.43
C LEU A 238 22.35 -0.78 1.98
N PHE A 239 21.22 -0.66 2.70
CA PHE A 239 19.97 -1.32 2.32
C PHE A 239 19.44 -0.82 0.97
N LEU A 240 19.45 0.51 0.74
CA LEU A 240 19.05 1.10 -0.53
C LEU A 240 19.96 0.61 -1.67
N LEU A 241 21.28 0.68 -1.47
CA LEU A 241 22.27 0.25 -2.45
C LEU A 241 22.09 -1.24 -2.79
N ALA A 242 21.95 -2.11 -1.78
CA ALA A 242 21.73 -3.53 -1.98
C ALA A 242 20.46 -3.80 -2.78
N ALA A 243 19.35 -3.10 -2.47
CA ALA A 243 18.10 -3.24 -3.21
C ALA A 243 18.27 -2.82 -4.69
N VAL A 244 18.92 -1.69 -4.95
CA VAL A 244 19.18 -1.19 -6.31
C VAL A 244 20.09 -2.14 -7.09
N VAL A 245 21.17 -2.65 -6.47
CA VAL A 245 22.10 -3.57 -7.12
C VAL A 245 21.42 -4.90 -7.44
N VAL A 246 20.66 -5.47 -6.51
CA VAL A 246 19.96 -6.74 -6.75
C VAL A 246 18.96 -6.61 -7.89
N TYR A 247 18.14 -5.54 -7.90
CA TYR A 247 17.14 -5.37 -8.95
C TYR A 247 17.73 -4.94 -10.29
N SER A 248 18.78 -4.12 -10.31
CA SER A 248 19.48 -3.79 -11.56
C SER A 248 20.15 -5.04 -12.16
N LEU A 249 20.82 -5.86 -11.35
CA LEU A 249 21.38 -7.13 -11.80
C LEU A 249 20.29 -8.07 -12.32
N LEU A 250 19.16 -8.15 -11.63
CA LEU A 250 18.00 -8.94 -12.05
C LEU A 250 17.43 -8.45 -13.39
N THR A 251 17.29 -7.14 -13.58
CA THR A 251 16.88 -6.58 -14.88
C THR A 251 17.90 -6.90 -15.98
N LEU A 252 19.21 -6.74 -15.72
CA LEU A 252 20.26 -7.01 -16.70
C LEU A 252 20.33 -8.49 -17.09
N LEU A 253 20.14 -9.40 -16.13
CA LEU A 253 20.11 -10.83 -16.39
C LEU A 253 18.93 -11.20 -17.27
N LEU A 254 17.75 -10.62 -17.01
CA LEU A 254 16.55 -10.88 -17.80
C LEU A 254 16.61 -10.25 -19.20
N VAL A 255 17.20 -9.06 -19.34
CA VAL A 255 17.49 -8.46 -20.66
C VAL A 255 18.44 -9.36 -21.44
N LYS A 256 19.49 -9.89 -20.82
CA LYS A 256 20.46 -10.79 -21.47
C LYS A 256 19.84 -12.14 -21.89
N MET A 257 18.78 -12.57 -21.22
CA MET A 257 18.05 -13.79 -21.55
C MET A 257 16.90 -13.56 -22.56
N ASP A 258 16.80 -12.37 -23.18
CA ASP A 258 15.69 -11.96 -24.07
C ASP A 258 14.29 -12.05 -23.42
N LEU A 259 14.24 -12.08 -22.08
CA LEU A 259 13.03 -12.18 -21.27
C LEU A 259 12.64 -10.83 -20.64
N PHE A 260 13.15 -9.71 -21.17
CA PHE A 260 12.80 -8.37 -20.71
C PHE A 260 12.71 -7.36 -21.87
N ASN A 261 11.53 -7.28 -22.49
CA ASN A 261 11.19 -6.19 -23.40
C ASN A 261 10.45 -5.10 -22.62
N PHE A 262 10.92 -3.85 -22.75
CA PHE A 262 10.18 -2.70 -22.24
C PHE A 262 8.86 -2.59 -23.00
N SER A 263 7.75 -2.51 -22.27
CA SER A 263 6.41 -2.32 -22.85
C SER A 263 6.27 -1.09 -23.77
N VAL A 264 7.23 -0.15 -23.74
CA VAL A 264 7.23 1.04 -24.60
C VAL A 264 7.50 0.68 -26.06
N ALA A 265 8.19 -0.43 -26.34
CA ALA A 265 8.54 -0.86 -27.69
C ALA A 265 7.43 -1.64 -28.43
N SER A 266 6.29 -1.93 -27.80
CA SER A 266 5.18 -2.68 -28.41
C SER A 266 3.98 -1.81 -28.83
N ILE A 267 4.17 -0.49 -28.94
CA ILE A 267 3.18 0.47 -29.45
C ILE A 267 3.57 0.97 -30.87
N GLN A 268 4.53 0.31 -31.51
CA GLN A 268 4.84 0.46 -32.94
C GLN A 268 4.67 -0.88 -33.62
#